data_AF-A0A2V6FYN3-F1
#
_entry.id   AF-A0A2V6FYN3-F1
#
_cell.length_a   1.000
_cell.length_b   1.000
_cell.length_c   1.000
_cell.angle_alpha   90.00
_cell.angle_beta   90.00
_cell.angle_gamma   90.00
#
_symmetry.space_group_name_H-M   'P 1'
#
loop_
_entity.id
_entity.type
_entity.pdbx_description
1 polymer ?
#
loop_
_entity_poly.entity_id
_entity_poly.type
_entity_poly.pdbx_seq_one_letter_code
_entity_poly.pdbx_strand_id
1 'polypeptide(L)'
;MRDRELEKKLRLLELQLENWKKLHDLMTYGLDKAKPIISSEQERQFTELRAYLLQETEHILRELGVLADLSGKTMNVLQRGVSIRAVRELPNEEVRRLETEWNAVFTKLGVVQGQLKARRKKLAGQTIFAYYADRLMRRTAPAH
;
A
#
# COMPACT_ATOMS: atom_id res chain seq x y z
N MET A 1 -20.71 15.21 2.72
CA MET A 1 -19.42 15.59 3.31
C MET A 1 -18.39 14.53 2.98
N ARG A 2 -17.15 14.90 2.64
CA ARG A 2 -16.08 13.94 2.35
C ARG A 2 -15.55 13.40 3.67
N ASP A 3 -15.57 12.08 3.86
CA ASP A 3 -15.02 11.43 5.05
C ASP A 3 -13.49 11.62 5.04
N ARG A 4 -13.00 12.54 5.87
CA ARG A 4 -11.60 12.96 5.90
C ARG A 4 -10.66 11.82 6.31
N GLU A 5 -11.12 10.97 7.22
CA GLU A 5 -10.34 9.82 7.69
C GLU A 5 -10.22 8.78 6.58
N LEU A 6 -11.31 8.50 5.87
CA LEU A 6 -11.28 7.59 4.72
C LEU A 6 -10.33 8.08 3.63
N GLU A 7 -10.38 9.36 3.27
CA GLU A 7 -9.48 9.92 2.24
C GLU A 7 -8.02 9.92 2.71
N LYS A 8 -7.74 10.19 4.00
CA LYS A 8 -6.41 10.04 4.59
C LYS A 8 -5.91 8.61 4.41
N LYS A 9 -6.72 7.60 4.79
CA LYS A 9 -6.36 6.18 4.67
C LYS A 9 -6.11 5.77 3.22
N LEU A 10 -6.94 6.23 2.28
CA LEU A 10 -6.73 5.98 0.85
C LEU A 10 -5.40 6.56 0.36
N ARG A 11 -5.08 7.81 0.74
CA ARG A 11 -3.84 8.47 0.33
C ARG A 11 -2.61 7.77 0.89
N LEU A 12 -2.62 7.40 2.18
CA LEU A 12 -1.53 6.64 2.81
C LEU A 12 -1.32 5.30 2.09
N LEU A 13 -2.40 4.61 1.76
CA LEU A 13 -2.33 3.31 1.12
C LEU A 13 -1.88 3.39 -0.33
N GLU A 14 -2.27 4.42 -1.08
CA GLU A 14 -1.76 4.69 -2.44
C GLU A 14 -0.25 4.89 -2.43
N LEU A 15 0.25 5.75 -1.55
CA LEU A 15 1.69 5.99 -1.40
C LEU A 15 2.43 4.70 -1.00
N GLN A 16 1.87 3.94 -0.07
CA GLN A 16 2.46 2.68 0.37
C GLN A 16 2.53 1.67 -0.80
N LEU A 17 1.45 1.49 -1.56
CA LEU A 17 1.45 0.59 -2.72
C LEU A 17 2.47 1.00 -3.79
N GLU A 18 2.66 2.30 -4.04
CA GLU A 18 3.69 2.78 -4.96
C GLU A 18 5.10 2.44 -4.48
N ASN A 19 5.37 2.61 -3.18
CA ASN A 19 6.67 2.28 -2.62
C ASN A 19 6.94 0.76 -2.64
N TRP A 20 5.93 -0.06 -2.39
CA TRP A 20 6.04 -1.51 -2.51
C TRP A 20 6.31 -1.99 -3.95
N LYS A 21 5.72 -1.32 -4.95
CA LYS A 21 6.01 -1.57 -6.37
C LYS A 21 7.45 -1.19 -6.71
N LYS A 22 7.89 0.01 -6.35
CA LYS A 22 9.27 0.47 -6.60
C LYS A 22 10.29 -0.48 -5.95
N LEU A 23 10.02 -0.95 -4.73
CA LEU A 23 10.88 -1.91 -4.05
C LEU A 23 10.94 -3.22 -4.84
N HIS A 24 9.79 -3.72 -5.30
CA HIS A 24 9.71 -4.93 -6.12
C HIS A 24 10.48 -4.80 -7.43
N ASP A 25 10.36 -3.68 -8.12
CA ASP A 25 11.04 -3.44 -9.40
C ASP A 25 12.57 -3.50 -9.22
N LEU A 26 13.08 -2.90 -8.14
CA LEU A 26 14.51 -2.96 -7.81
C LEU A 26 14.95 -4.36 -7.35
N MET A 27 14.13 -5.08 -6.58
CA MET A 27 14.42 -6.48 -6.22
C MET A 27 14.47 -7.37 -7.46
N THR A 28 13.48 -7.23 -8.35
CA THR A 28 13.40 -7.98 -9.61
C THR A 28 14.60 -7.71 -10.50
N TYR A 29 15.05 -6.45 -10.56
CA TYR A 29 16.30 -6.09 -11.25
C TYR A 29 17.51 -6.82 -10.65
N GLY A 30 17.60 -6.90 -9.31
CA GLY A 30 18.67 -7.63 -8.63
C GLY A 30 18.64 -9.13 -8.88
N LEU A 31 17.45 -9.74 -8.92
CA LEU A 31 17.25 -11.17 -9.16
C LEU A 31 17.59 -11.59 -10.59
N ASP A 32 17.40 -10.70 -11.56
CA ASP A 32 17.76 -10.97 -12.95
C ASP A 32 19.29 -10.90 -13.14
N LYS A 33 19.94 -12.06 -13.02
CA LYS A 33 21.40 -12.19 -13.13
C LYS A 33 21.93 -11.80 -14.52
N ALA A 34 21.09 -11.72 -15.55
CA ALA A 34 21.47 -11.24 -16.87
C ALA A 34 21.54 -9.70 -16.96
N LYS A 35 21.01 -8.97 -15.97
CA LYS A 35 21.10 -7.51 -15.94
C LYS A 35 22.54 -7.02 -15.73
N PRO A 36 22.84 -5.80 -16.20
CA PRO A 36 24.13 -5.15 -16.03
C PRO A 36 24.59 -5.05 -14.57
N ILE A 37 25.81 -4.52 -14.40
CA ILE A 37 26.34 -4.19 -13.07
C ILE A 37 25.38 -3.20 -12.40
N ILE A 38 25.01 -3.51 -11.16
CA ILE A 38 24.19 -2.64 -10.33
C ILE A 38 24.96 -1.33 -10.09
N SER A 39 24.40 -0.21 -10.52
CA SER A 39 25.04 1.09 -10.31
C SER A 39 24.97 1.50 -8.83
N SER A 40 25.89 2.37 -8.40
CA SER A 40 25.85 2.95 -7.06
C SER A 40 24.56 3.73 -6.80
N GLU A 41 24.01 4.37 -7.83
CA GLU A 41 22.76 5.11 -7.73
C GLU A 41 21.57 4.19 -7.48
N GLN A 42 21.48 3.06 -8.20
CA GLN A 42 20.41 2.07 -7.96
C GLN A 42 20.51 1.48 -6.55
N GLU A 43 21.72 1.16 -6.10
CA GLU A 43 21.96 0.65 -4.75
C GLU A 43 21.47 1.66 -3.70
N ARG A 44 21.82 2.95 -3.88
CA ARG A 44 21.37 4.04 -3.01
C ARG A 44 19.85 4.14 -2.99
N GLN A 45 19.20 4.23 -4.16
CA GLN A 45 17.73 4.32 -4.28
C GLN A 45 17.03 3.18 -3.54
N PHE A 46 17.56 1.96 -3.67
CA PHE A 46 17.02 0.80 -2.94
C PHE A 46 17.14 0.97 -1.43
N THR A 47 18.33 1.34 -0.93
CA THR A 47 18.55 1.49 0.52
C THR A 47 17.72 2.63 1.13
N GLU A 48 17.58 3.75 0.42
CA GLU A 48 16.73 4.88 0.84
C GLU A 48 15.25 4.46 0.88
N LEU A 49 14.76 3.78 -0.17
CA LEU A 49 13.38 3.29 -0.21
C LEU A 49 13.10 2.26 0.89
N ARG A 50 14.03 1.34 1.14
CA ARG A 50 13.94 0.37 2.23
C ARG A 50 13.90 1.05 3.59
N ALA A 51 14.78 2.03 3.82
CA ALA A 51 14.83 2.78 5.09
C ALA A 51 13.53 3.54 5.33
N TYR A 52 13.00 4.20 4.29
CA TYR A 52 11.69 4.85 4.34
C TYR A 52 10.57 3.85 4.71
N LEU A 53 10.53 2.69 4.03
CA LEU A 53 9.54 1.66 4.30
C LEU A 53 9.65 1.09 5.72
N LEU A 54 10.86 0.91 6.25
CA LEU A 54 11.10 0.45 7.63
C LEU A 54 10.55 1.44 8.66
N GLN A 55 10.67 2.75 8.40
CA GLN A 55 10.21 3.79 9.32
C GLN A 55 8.68 3.95 9.29
N GLU A 56 8.09 3.96 8.11
CA GLU A 56 6.68 4.37 7.94
C GLU A 56 5.67 3.21 8.03
N THR A 57 6.10 1.99 7.67
CA THR A 57 5.18 0.87 7.51
C THR A 57 4.38 0.59 8.78
N GLU A 58 5.02 0.57 9.96
CA GLU A 58 4.31 0.16 11.18
C GLU A 58 3.15 1.11 11.48
N HIS A 59 3.39 2.40 11.38
CA HIS A 59 2.36 3.42 11.53
C HIS A 59 1.23 3.23 10.51
N ILE A 60 1.58 3.06 9.23
CA ILE A 60 0.59 2.88 8.15
C ILE A 60 -0.25 1.63 8.37
N LEU A 61 0.36 0.48 8.70
CA LEU A 61 -0.36 -0.77 8.93
C LEU A 61 -1.29 -0.66 10.15
N ARG A 62 -0.89 0.10 11.17
CA ARG A 62 -1.72 0.38 12.35
C ARG A 62 -2.93 1.24 11.99
N GLU A 63 -2.73 2.34 11.26
CA GLU A 63 -3.81 3.21 10.77
C GLU A 63 -4.82 2.44 9.89
N LEU A 64 -4.32 1.47 9.11
CA LEU A 64 -5.12 0.62 8.24
C LEU A 64 -5.77 -0.57 8.97
N GLY A 65 -5.42 -0.83 10.24
CA GLY A 65 -5.95 -1.95 11.02
C GLY A 65 -5.48 -3.32 10.56
N VAL A 66 -4.32 -3.42 9.91
CA VAL A 66 -3.75 -4.68 9.35
C VAL A 66 -2.36 -5.00 9.90
N LEU A 67 -1.95 -4.33 10.97
CA LEU A 67 -0.64 -4.52 11.58
C LEU A 67 -0.39 -5.97 12.01
N ALA A 68 -1.34 -6.58 12.73
CA ALA A 68 -1.21 -7.97 13.19
C ALA A 68 -1.05 -8.97 12.03
N ASP A 69 -1.73 -8.70 10.91
CA ASP A 69 -1.70 -9.57 9.73
C ASP A 69 -0.39 -9.46 8.94
N LEU A 70 0.18 -8.25 8.87
CA LEU A 70 1.23 -7.93 7.90
C LEU A 70 2.61 -7.64 8.49
N SER A 71 2.71 -7.26 9.78
CA SER A 71 3.98 -6.81 10.39
C SER A 71 5.14 -7.79 10.14
N GLY A 72 4.96 -9.07 10.49
CA GLY A 72 6.00 -10.08 10.30
C GLY A 72 6.40 -10.27 8.83
N LYS A 73 5.42 -10.36 7.93
CA LYS A 73 5.67 -10.54 6.48
C LYS A 73 6.40 -9.32 5.90
N THR A 74 6.01 -8.13 6.32
CA THR A 74 6.68 -6.90 5.89
C THR A 74 8.13 -6.87 6.38
N MET A 75 8.37 -7.13 7.67
CA MET A 75 9.73 -7.14 8.21
C MET A 75 10.62 -8.16 7.51
N ASN A 76 10.08 -9.34 7.25
CA ASN A 76 10.79 -10.39 6.53
C ASN A 76 11.24 -9.96 5.13
N VAL A 77 10.39 -9.29 4.35
CA VAL A 77 10.76 -8.73 3.02
C VAL A 77 11.86 -7.69 3.16
N LEU A 78 11.69 -6.73 4.09
CA LEU A 78 12.63 -5.61 4.28
C LEU A 78 13.98 -6.03 4.88
N GLN A 79 14.05 -7.19 5.54
CA GLN A 79 15.27 -7.76 6.09
C GLN A 79 16.00 -8.66 5.09
N ARG A 80 15.29 -9.41 4.25
CA ARG A 80 15.90 -10.28 3.23
C ARG A 80 16.58 -9.49 2.11
N GLY A 81 16.00 -8.37 1.71
CA GLY A 81 16.59 -7.48 0.73
C GLY A 81 17.28 -6.31 1.39
N VAL A 82 18.47 -6.49 2.00
CA VAL A 82 19.21 -5.35 2.58
C VAL A 82 19.77 -4.40 1.52
N SER A 83 20.05 -4.91 0.34
CA SER A 83 20.61 -4.17 -0.80
C SER A 83 20.31 -4.91 -2.11
N ILE A 84 20.41 -4.27 -3.27
CA ILE A 84 20.15 -4.97 -4.55
C ILE A 84 21.21 -6.05 -4.78
N ARG A 85 22.46 -5.79 -4.40
CA ARG A 85 23.54 -6.78 -4.46
C ARG A 85 23.24 -8.00 -3.58
N ALA A 86 22.79 -7.78 -2.35
CA ALA A 86 22.37 -8.88 -1.47
C ALA A 86 21.20 -9.68 -2.08
N VAL A 87 20.23 -9.00 -2.69
CA VAL A 87 19.12 -9.65 -3.40
C VAL A 87 19.63 -10.53 -4.56
N ARG A 88 20.61 -10.05 -5.33
CA ARG A 88 21.22 -10.80 -6.46
C ARG A 88 21.89 -12.11 -6.01
N GLU A 89 22.39 -12.13 -4.78
CA GLU A 89 23.09 -13.26 -4.18
C GLU A 89 22.17 -14.24 -3.44
N LEU A 90 20.87 -13.93 -3.32
CA LEU A 90 19.92 -14.80 -2.63
C LEU A 90 19.84 -16.19 -3.29
N PRO A 91 19.82 -17.28 -2.48
CA PRO A 91 19.56 -18.61 -3.00
C PRO A 91 18.10 -18.73 -3.45
N ASN A 92 17.83 -19.58 -4.43
CA ASN A 92 16.49 -19.75 -5.04
C ASN A 92 15.37 -19.99 -4.01
N GLU A 93 15.66 -20.66 -2.90
CA GLU A 93 14.69 -20.86 -1.83
C GLU A 93 14.30 -19.54 -1.13
N GLU A 94 15.28 -18.70 -0.81
CA GLU A 94 15.03 -17.39 -0.20
C GLU A 94 14.36 -16.43 -1.18
N VAL A 95 14.67 -16.54 -2.49
CA VAL A 95 13.95 -15.79 -3.53
C VAL A 95 12.45 -16.13 -3.52
N ARG A 96 12.09 -17.42 -3.50
CA ARG A 96 10.68 -17.84 -3.44
C ARG A 96 9.98 -17.36 -2.16
N ARG A 97 10.69 -17.39 -1.02
CA ARG A 97 10.16 -16.88 0.26
C ARG A 97 9.91 -15.37 0.19
N LEU A 98 10.89 -14.62 -0.32
CA LEU A 98 10.80 -13.18 -0.53
C LEU A 98 9.61 -12.81 -1.42
N GLU A 99 9.47 -13.48 -2.58
CA GLU A 99 8.35 -13.27 -3.49
C GLU A 99 7.00 -13.60 -2.83
N THR A 100 6.92 -14.72 -2.11
CA THR A 100 5.68 -15.14 -1.43
C THR A 100 5.24 -14.12 -0.39
N GLU A 101 6.18 -13.63 0.43
CA GLU A 101 5.87 -12.66 1.48
C GLU A 101 5.55 -11.28 0.90
N TRP A 102 6.32 -10.83 -0.09
CA TRP A 102 6.04 -9.58 -0.80
C TRP A 102 4.64 -9.61 -1.40
N ASN A 103 4.28 -10.71 -2.07
CA ASN A 103 3.00 -10.85 -2.74
C ASN A 103 1.83 -10.90 -1.73
N ALA A 104 2.04 -11.54 -0.58
CA ALA A 104 1.07 -11.53 0.52
C ALA A 104 0.81 -10.12 1.07
N VAL A 105 1.87 -9.34 1.30
CA VAL A 105 1.74 -7.94 1.74
C VAL A 105 1.00 -7.11 0.68
N PHE A 106 1.46 -7.19 -0.56
CA PHE A 106 0.91 -6.40 -1.66
C PHE A 106 -0.57 -6.70 -1.92
N THR A 107 -0.95 -7.99 -1.92
CA THR A 107 -2.34 -8.44 -2.09
C THR A 107 -3.24 -7.92 -0.99
N LYS A 108 -2.83 -8.04 0.28
CA LYS A 108 -3.64 -7.57 1.41
C LYS A 108 -3.83 -6.05 1.37
N LEU A 109 -2.78 -5.29 1.06
CA LEU A 109 -2.91 -3.84 0.87
C LEU A 109 -3.88 -3.50 -0.27
N GLY A 110 -3.82 -4.24 -1.38
CA GLY A 110 -4.77 -4.11 -2.49
C GLY A 110 -6.23 -4.37 -2.10
N VAL A 111 -6.47 -5.41 -1.30
CA VAL A 111 -7.80 -5.71 -0.75
C VAL A 111 -8.32 -4.57 0.13
N VAL A 112 -7.50 -4.06 1.05
CA VAL A 112 -7.86 -2.92 1.91
C VAL A 112 -8.16 -1.68 1.07
N GLN A 113 -7.39 -1.43 0.01
CA GLN A 113 -7.68 -0.34 -0.93
C GLN A 113 -9.07 -0.49 -1.55
N GLY A 114 -9.40 -1.69 -2.03
CA GLY A 114 -10.68 -2.01 -2.65
C GLY A 114 -11.85 -1.76 -1.69
N GLN A 115 -11.70 -2.20 -0.43
CA GLN A 115 -12.69 -1.98 0.62
C GLN A 115 -12.92 -0.48 0.91
N LEU A 116 -11.84 0.30 1.04
CA LEU A 116 -11.93 1.74 1.27
C LEU A 116 -12.56 2.48 0.07
N LYS A 117 -12.18 2.11 -1.16
CA LYS A 117 -12.78 2.65 -2.40
C LYS A 117 -14.27 2.33 -2.49
N ALA A 118 -14.68 1.11 -2.14
CA ALA A 118 -16.09 0.72 -2.08
C ALA A 118 -16.87 1.52 -1.01
N ARG A 119 -16.29 1.71 0.18
CA ARG A 119 -16.89 2.55 1.24
C ARG A 119 -17.04 4.00 0.79
N ARG A 120 -16.04 4.58 0.10
CA ARG A 120 -16.14 5.92 -0.50
C ARG A 120 -17.33 6.05 -1.45
N LYS A 121 -17.53 5.06 -2.33
CA LYS A 121 -18.65 5.03 -3.29
C LYS A 121 -20.00 4.96 -2.58
N LYS A 122 -20.12 4.15 -1.51
CA LYS A 122 -21.34 4.06 -0.69
C LYS A 122 -21.70 5.39 -0.02
N LEU A 123 -20.72 6.07 0.59
CA LEU A 123 -20.92 7.37 1.23
C LEU A 123 -21.33 8.47 0.23
N ALA A 124 -20.75 8.45 -0.97
CA ALA A 124 -21.15 9.35 -2.04
C ALA A 124 -22.62 9.12 -2.45
N GLY A 125 -23.03 7.86 -2.62
CA GLY A 125 -24.42 7.49 -2.93
C GLY A 125 -25.42 7.90 -1.83
N GLN A 126 -25.07 7.69 -0.56
CA GLN A 126 -25.89 8.14 0.59
C GLN A 126 -26.06 9.66 0.63
N THR A 127 -24.98 10.41 0.33
CA THR A 127 -25.04 11.89 0.30
C THR A 127 -25.97 12.38 -0.80
N ILE A 128 -25.97 11.74 -1.97
CA ILE A 128 -26.87 12.08 -3.07
C ILE A 128 -28.33 11.80 -2.68
N PHE A 129 -28.61 10.61 -2.12
CA PHE A 129 -29.96 10.26 -1.67
C PHE A 129 -30.47 11.24 -0.59
N ALA A 130 -29.64 11.55 0.41
CA ALA A 130 -29.98 12.51 1.46
C ALA A 130 -30.27 13.91 0.90
N TYR A 131 -29.49 14.37 -0.09
CA TYR A 131 -29.72 15.64 -0.78
C TYR A 131 -31.08 15.67 -1.49
N TYR A 132 -31.45 14.60 -2.19
CA TYR A 132 -32.76 14.52 -2.84
C TYR A 132 -33.92 14.37 -1.85
N ALA A 133 -33.73 13.64 -0.75
CA ALA A 133 -34.74 13.48 0.30
C ALA A 133 -35.03 14.81 1.02
N ASP A 134 -34.02 15.58 1.40
CA ASP A 134 -34.17 16.91 2.00
C ASP A 134 -34.89 17.88 1.04
N ARG A 135 -34.56 17.83 -0.26
CA ARG A 135 -35.26 18.65 -1.27
C ARG A 135 -36.72 18.28 -1.45
N LEU A 136 -37.07 16.99 -1.30
CA LEU A 136 -38.46 16.52 -1.35
C LEU A 136 -39.24 16.97 -0.11
N MET A 137 -38.66 16.84 1.09
CA MET A 137 -39.31 17.27 2.34
C MET A 137 -39.47 18.80 2.43
N ARG A 138 -38.53 19.58 1.90
CA ARG A 138 -38.66 21.05 1.84
C ARG A 138 -39.73 21.54 0.88
N ARG A 139 -40.11 20.74 -0.12
CA ARG A 139 -41.24 21.06 -1.01
C ARG A 139 -42.61 20.76 -0.38
N THR A 140 -42.65 19.98 0.70
CA THR A 140 -43.89 19.61 1.40
C THR A 140 -44.14 20.42 2.67
N ALA A 141 -43.39 21.49 2.94
CA ALA A 141 -43.74 22.44 4.00
C ALA A 141 -44.77 23.46 3.45
N PRO A 142 -46.07 23.35 3.77
CA PRO A 142 -47.03 24.39 3.43
C PRO A 142 -46.67 25.67 4.22
N ALA A 143 -46.66 26.80 3.52
CA ALA A 143 -46.68 28.10 4.17
C ALA A 143 -48.02 28.21 4.92
N HIS A 144 -47.94 28.21 6.25
CA HIS A 144 -49.01 28.65 7.14
C HIS A 144 -48.73 30.09 7.58
#